data_AF-A0A554VUJ5-F1
#
_entry.id   AF-A0A554VUJ5-F1
#
_cell.length_a   1.000
_cell.length_b   1.000
_cell.length_c   1.000
_cell.angle_alpha   90.00
_cell.angle_beta   90.00
_cell.angle_gamma   90.00
#
_symmetry.space_group_name_H-M   'P 1'
#
loop_
_entity.id
_entity.type
_entity.pdbx_description
1 polymer ?
#
loop_
_entity_poly.entity_id
_entity_poly.type
_entity_poly.pdbx_seq_one_letter_code
_entity_poly.pdbx_strand_id
1 'polypeptide(L)'
;MGHWDTQHGEIILPSAEFAAVRQAVQKATHEHQTKVFDETQAFWKGLTRKEQTDPAAYTAALRRYTDAKHKELYAYQDRSSWNRPAKPPFAEEFIDDVEWRLGLPRSGKPARVLKSDLPFPTNRTTSFPAGEGSVSFDKESSTVRWSTSENRGATERAHASVAGSAFFDRLQRVKWTRHTGGVIMGNNEYAADEGQGPSCHVAYGPIGAATEPSRCQEYTDSKGNRVTRGDLTRIQQELWDAQRKLQSRMAKAVGGAGRGKTTAASNRGSFASYQHAEPTFRL
;
A
#
# COMPACT_ATOMS: atom_id res chain seq x y z
N MET A 1 -20.82 -9.12 -12.58
CA MET A 1 -19.60 -9.62 -11.91
C MET A 1 -18.89 -8.41 -11.33
N GLY A 2 -18.37 -8.50 -10.11
CA GLY A 2 -17.76 -7.37 -9.43
C GLY A 2 -16.24 -7.44 -9.56
N HIS A 3 -15.62 -6.38 -10.08
CA HIS A 3 -14.17 -6.29 -10.24
C HIS A 3 -13.48 -6.30 -8.88
N TRP A 4 -12.80 -7.39 -8.54
CA TRP A 4 -11.86 -7.40 -7.42
C TRP A 4 -10.48 -6.95 -7.91
N ASP A 5 -9.73 -6.32 -7.00
CA ASP A 5 -8.39 -5.82 -7.25
C ASP A 5 -7.48 -6.03 -6.03
N THR A 6 -6.20 -6.26 -6.27
CA THR A 6 -5.19 -6.46 -5.23
C THR A 6 -3.93 -5.67 -5.51
N GLN A 7 -3.24 -5.26 -4.45
CA GLN A 7 -1.89 -4.71 -4.52
C GLN A 7 -1.01 -5.31 -3.44
N HIS A 8 0.23 -5.60 -3.80
CA HIS A 8 1.27 -6.01 -2.88
C HIS A 8 2.63 -5.51 -3.35
N GLY A 9 3.50 -5.15 -2.42
CA GLY A 9 4.82 -4.70 -2.78
C GLY A 9 5.74 -4.51 -1.58
N GLU A 10 7.03 -4.52 -1.89
CA GLU A 10 8.07 -4.22 -0.93
C GLU A 10 8.83 -2.98 -1.39
N ILE A 11 9.09 -2.06 -0.46
CA ILE A 11 9.83 -0.82 -0.69
C ILE A 11 10.94 -0.74 0.35
N ILE A 12 12.19 -0.78 -0.09
CA ILE A 12 13.36 -0.54 0.76
C ILE A 12 13.52 0.96 0.92
N LEU A 13 13.40 1.47 2.14
CA LEU A 13 13.57 2.89 2.43
C LEU A 13 15.02 3.20 2.80
N PRO A 14 15.53 4.40 2.47
CA PRO A 14 16.76 4.91 3.08
C PRO A 14 16.63 4.90 4.62
N SER A 15 17.67 4.50 5.33
CA SER A 15 17.62 4.33 6.80
C SER A 15 17.19 5.60 7.54
N ALA A 16 17.58 6.77 7.04
CA ALA A 16 17.18 8.08 7.58
C ALA A 16 15.68 8.38 7.39
N GLU A 17 15.07 7.89 6.30
CA GLU A 17 13.67 8.15 5.96
C GLU A 17 12.73 7.07 6.54
N PHE A 18 13.22 5.86 6.80
CA PHE A 18 12.44 4.77 7.37
C PHE A 18 11.71 5.18 8.66
N ALA A 19 12.44 5.78 9.60
CA ALA A 19 11.86 6.23 10.86
C ALA A 19 10.82 7.33 10.65
N ALA A 20 11.06 8.26 9.71
CA ALA A 20 10.16 9.36 9.41
C ALA A 20 8.85 8.88 8.75
N VAL A 21 8.92 7.93 7.81
CA VAL A 21 7.74 7.30 7.20
C VAL A 21 6.90 6.58 8.27
N ARG A 22 7.53 5.75 9.09
CA ARG A 22 6.83 5.04 10.17
C ARG A 22 6.18 5.99 11.18
N GLN A 23 6.90 7.04 11.58
CA GLN A 23 6.36 8.04 12.52
C GLN A 23 5.19 8.82 11.93
N ALA A 24 5.20 9.13 10.62
CA ALA A 24 4.08 9.79 9.96
C ALA A 24 2.82 8.93 10.00
N VAL A 25 2.93 7.64 9.64
CA VAL A 25 1.82 6.67 9.73
C VAL A 25 1.36 6.51 11.17
N GLN A 26 2.28 6.29 12.11
CA GLN A 26 1.97 6.14 13.54
C GLN A 26 1.23 7.37 14.09
N LYS A 27 1.66 8.58 13.74
CA LYS A 27 1.04 9.83 14.17
C LYS A 27 -0.38 9.96 13.61
N ALA A 28 -0.56 9.74 12.31
CA ALA A 28 -1.88 9.81 11.66
C ALA A 28 -2.86 8.81 12.27
N THR A 29 -2.45 7.56 12.45
CA THR A 29 -3.28 6.53 13.10
C THR A 29 -3.59 6.90 14.56
N HIS A 30 -2.61 7.41 15.31
CA HIS A 30 -2.85 7.85 16.69
C HIS A 30 -3.87 8.99 16.75
N GLU A 31 -3.74 10.02 15.92
CA GLU A 31 -4.67 11.15 15.84
C GLU A 31 -6.10 10.70 15.49
N HIS A 32 -6.24 9.76 14.54
CA HIS A 32 -7.52 9.14 14.21
C HIS A 32 -8.13 8.41 15.40
N GLN A 33 -7.37 7.53 16.06
CA GLN A 33 -7.86 6.79 17.22
C GLN A 33 -8.20 7.72 18.39
N THR A 34 -7.51 8.86 18.54
CA THR A 34 -7.89 9.90 19.51
C THR A 34 -9.27 10.49 19.18
N LYS A 35 -9.52 10.84 17.91
CA LYS A 35 -10.85 11.35 17.49
C LYS A 35 -11.95 10.32 17.71
N VAL A 36 -11.71 9.06 17.34
CA VAL A 36 -12.67 7.96 17.57
C VAL A 36 -12.96 7.83 19.07
N PHE A 37 -11.92 7.83 19.91
CA PHE A 37 -12.09 7.77 21.35
C PHE A 37 -12.92 8.94 21.88
N ASP A 38 -12.58 10.17 21.51
CA ASP A 38 -13.29 11.37 21.98
C ASP A 38 -14.78 11.34 21.58
N GLU A 39 -15.08 10.88 20.37
CA GLU A 39 -16.45 10.72 19.87
C GLU A 39 -17.22 9.65 20.66
N THR A 40 -16.59 8.51 20.98
CA THR A 40 -17.22 7.48 21.83
C THR A 40 -17.48 8.00 23.25
N GLN A 41 -16.60 8.86 23.79
CA GLN A 41 -16.81 9.50 25.09
C GLN A 41 -17.94 10.53 25.03
N ALA A 42 -18.05 11.29 23.95
CA ALA A 42 -19.11 12.26 23.73
C ALA A 42 -20.48 11.56 23.68
N PHE A 43 -20.59 10.48 22.89
CA PHE A 43 -21.79 9.64 22.86
C PHE A 43 -22.15 9.14 24.26
N TRP A 44 -21.21 8.52 24.98
CA TRP A 44 -21.46 7.96 26.32
C TRP A 44 -21.94 9.02 27.32
N LYS A 45 -21.36 10.23 27.30
CA LYS A 45 -21.77 11.36 28.16
C LYS A 45 -23.17 11.87 27.83
N GLY A 46 -23.60 11.74 26.57
CA GLY A 46 -24.93 12.13 26.11
C GLY A 46 -26.05 11.16 26.49
N LEU A 47 -25.71 9.93 26.91
CA LEU A 47 -26.69 8.92 27.29
C LEU A 47 -27.38 9.23 28.61
N THR A 48 -28.68 8.98 28.66
CA THR A 48 -29.46 8.96 29.90
C THR A 48 -29.09 7.78 30.80
N ARG A 49 -29.48 7.83 32.08
CA ARG A 49 -29.25 6.72 33.02
C ARG A 49 -29.88 5.40 32.54
N LYS A 50 -31.06 5.48 31.89
CA LYS A 50 -31.72 4.31 31.32
C LYS A 50 -30.91 3.73 30.17
N GLU A 51 -30.47 4.55 29.24
CA GLU A 51 -29.66 4.11 28.09
C GLU A 51 -28.29 3.56 28.50
N GLN A 52 -27.72 3.99 29.63
CA GLN A 52 -26.47 3.42 30.17
C GLN A 52 -26.65 2.05 30.83
N THR A 53 -27.88 1.65 31.17
CA THR A 53 -28.13 0.45 32.01
C THR A 53 -28.95 -0.62 31.30
N ASP A 54 -29.87 -0.23 30.41
CA ASP A 54 -30.73 -1.10 29.63
C ASP A 54 -30.16 -1.32 28.22
N PRO A 55 -29.77 -2.56 27.84
CA PRO A 55 -29.24 -2.86 26.52
C PRO A 55 -30.15 -2.46 25.37
N ALA A 56 -31.48 -2.59 25.51
CA ALA A 56 -32.41 -2.25 24.43
C ALA A 56 -32.46 -0.74 24.19
N ALA A 57 -32.51 0.05 25.27
CA ALA A 57 -32.43 1.50 25.20
C ALA A 57 -31.09 1.98 24.62
N TYR A 58 -29.97 1.35 25.00
CA TYR A 58 -28.65 1.64 24.44
C TYR A 58 -28.61 1.42 22.93
N THR A 59 -29.05 0.26 22.44
CA THR A 59 -29.06 -0.05 21.00
C THR A 59 -29.92 0.94 20.22
N ALA A 60 -31.07 1.36 20.77
CA ALA A 60 -31.89 2.40 20.16
C ALA A 60 -31.20 3.78 20.13
N ALA A 61 -30.45 4.14 21.18
CA ALA A 61 -29.66 5.36 21.22
C ALA A 61 -28.50 5.31 20.22
N LEU A 62 -27.76 4.20 20.17
CA LEU A 62 -26.66 3.98 19.24
C LEU A 62 -27.13 4.07 17.79
N ARG A 63 -28.23 3.39 17.45
CA ARG A 63 -28.79 3.44 16.10
C ARG A 63 -29.20 4.86 15.68
N ARG A 64 -29.90 5.60 16.56
CA ARG A 64 -30.25 7.00 16.27
C ARG A 64 -29.00 7.86 16.04
N TYR A 65 -27.95 7.61 16.80
CA TYR A 65 -26.69 8.31 16.69
C TYR A 65 -25.96 8.00 15.38
N THR A 66 -25.78 6.73 15.04
CA THR A 66 -25.10 6.31 13.80
C THR A 66 -25.92 6.67 12.56
N ASP A 67 -27.24 6.50 12.59
CA ASP A 67 -28.13 6.90 11.47
C ASP A 67 -27.99 8.40 11.15
N ALA A 68 -27.87 9.26 12.17
CA ALA A 68 -27.65 10.70 11.97
C ALA A 68 -26.29 10.99 11.31
N LYS A 69 -25.21 10.33 11.76
CA LYS A 69 -23.86 10.46 11.19
C LYS A 69 -23.78 9.93 9.75
N HIS A 70 -24.40 8.78 9.48
CA HIS A 70 -24.51 8.27 8.11
C HIS A 70 -25.32 9.20 7.22
N LYS A 71 -26.40 9.79 7.71
CA LYS A 71 -27.17 10.79 6.94
C LYS A 71 -26.32 12.01 6.59
N GLU A 72 -25.50 12.51 7.52
CA GLU A 72 -24.54 13.59 7.25
C GLU A 72 -23.50 13.18 6.20
N LEU A 73 -22.96 11.96 6.31
CA LEU A 73 -22.01 11.40 5.35
C LEU A 73 -22.61 11.23 3.94
N TYR A 74 -23.80 10.66 3.84
CA TYR A 74 -24.47 10.41 2.56
C TYR A 74 -24.98 11.70 1.89
N ALA A 75 -25.17 12.78 2.65
CA ALA A 75 -25.44 14.10 2.06
C ALA A 75 -24.31 14.57 1.12
N TYR A 76 -23.08 14.05 1.29
CA TYR A 76 -21.97 14.29 0.36
C TYR A 76 -22.10 13.46 -0.94
N GLN A 77 -22.67 12.24 -0.90
CA GLN A 77 -22.80 11.36 -2.07
C GLN A 77 -23.97 11.73 -3.00
N ASP A 78 -25.14 12.06 -2.44
CA ASP A 78 -26.41 12.01 -3.18
C ASP A 78 -26.77 13.24 -4.02
N ARG A 79 -25.82 14.08 -4.46
CA ARG A 79 -26.21 15.11 -5.47
C ARG A 79 -25.11 15.49 -6.46
N SER A 80 -25.45 15.47 -7.75
CA SER A 80 -24.56 15.58 -8.92
C SER A 80 -24.05 16.99 -9.26
N SER A 81 -23.85 17.88 -8.28
CA SER A 81 -23.55 19.30 -8.56
C SER A 81 -22.04 19.59 -8.50
N TRP A 82 -21.48 20.15 -9.59
CA TRP A 82 -20.09 20.58 -9.75
C TRP A 82 -19.53 21.53 -8.66
N ASN A 83 -20.37 22.12 -7.80
CA ASN A 83 -19.98 23.07 -6.75
C ASN A 83 -20.04 22.50 -5.33
N ARG A 84 -19.77 21.20 -5.13
CA ARG A 84 -19.85 20.59 -3.79
C ARG A 84 -18.53 20.67 -3.02
N PRO A 85 -18.60 20.90 -1.69
CA PRO A 85 -17.47 20.60 -0.83
C PRO A 85 -17.15 19.11 -0.93
N ALA A 86 -15.87 18.80 -1.06
CA ALA A 86 -15.39 17.42 -1.07
C ALA A 86 -15.78 16.71 0.24
N LYS A 87 -16.13 15.43 0.15
CA LYS A 87 -16.30 14.57 1.32
C LYS A 87 -15.05 14.67 2.20
N PRO A 88 -15.17 14.89 3.52
CA PRO A 88 -14.01 14.93 4.39
C PRO A 88 -13.22 13.61 4.28
N PRO A 89 -11.87 13.67 4.26
CA PRO A 89 -11.07 12.47 4.18
C PRO A 89 -11.33 11.58 5.41
N PHE A 90 -11.34 10.27 5.20
CA PHE A 90 -11.51 9.24 6.24
C PHE A 90 -12.86 9.26 6.99
N ALA A 91 -13.87 9.99 6.49
CA ALA A 91 -15.16 10.11 7.20
C ALA A 91 -15.92 8.78 7.32
N GLU A 92 -15.84 7.89 6.33
CA GLU A 92 -16.42 6.53 6.41
C GLU A 92 -15.68 5.68 7.44
N GLU A 93 -14.36 5.53 7.30
CA GLU A 93 -13.52 4.77 8.25
C GLU A 93 -13.72 5.26 9.70
N PHE A 94 -13.87 6.57 9.91
CA PHE A 94 -14.18 7.14 11.22
C PHE A 94 -15.54 6.69 11.78
N ILE A 95 -16.60 6.74 10.98
CA ILE A 95 -17.94 6.33 11.44
C ILE A 95 -17.96 4.82 11.70
N ASP A 96 -17.39 4.03 10.80
CA ASP A 96 -17.31 2.57 10.93
C ASP A 96 -16.54 2.18 12.21
N ASP A 97 -15.40 2.84 12.49
CA ASP A 97 -14.65 2.61 13.73
C ASP A 97 -15.46 3.00 14.98
N VAL A 98 -16.15 4.15 14.97
CA VAL A 98 -16.98 4.59 16.10
C VAL A 98 -18.13 3.59 16.34
N GLU A 99 -18.84 3.20 15.28
CA GLU A 99 -19.94 2.24 15.37
C GLU A 99 -19.44 0.89 15.87
N TRP A 100 -18.36 0.37 15.30
CA TRP A 100 -17.77 -0.91 15.72
C TRP A 100 -17.43 -0.89 17.21
N ARG A 101 -16.77 0.18 17.71
CA ARG A 101 -16.35 0.28 19.12
C ARG A 101 -17.54 0.41 20.08
N LEU A 102 -18.59 1.11 19.67
CA LEU A 102 -19.82 1.26 20.47
C LEU A 102 -20.71 0.02 20.41
N GLY A 103 -20.64 -0.75 19.32
CA GLY A 103 -21.43 -1.94 19.05
C GLY A 103 -20.78 -3.26 19.51
N LEU A 104 -19.54 -3.24 20.02
CA LEU A 104 -18.86 -4.44 20.52
C LEU A 104 -19.78 -5.22 21.47
N PRO A 105 -20.05 -6.51 21.20
CA PRO A 105 -20.94 -7.31 22.03
C PRO A 105 -20.31 -7.50 23.40
N ARG A 106 -20.69 -6.64 24.35
CA ARG A 106 -20.38 -6.82 25.77
C ARG A 106 -21.46 -7.72 26.32
N SER A 107 -21.08 -8.89 26.82
CA SER A 107 -21.98 -9.79 27.54
C SER A 107 -22.45 -9.12 28.83
N GLY A 108 -23.51 -8.30 28.72
CA GLY A 108 -24.11 -7.62 29.87
C GLY A 108 -24.50 -6.18 29.59
N LYS A 109 -24.38 -5.35 30.64
CA LYS A 109 -24.80 -3.95 30.59
C LYS A 109 -23.91 -3.17 29.63
N PRO A 110 -24.47 -2.15 28.94
CA PRO A 110 -23.67 -1.20 28.19
C PRO A 110 -22.55 -0.65 29.06
N ALA A 111 -21.37 -0.49 28.49
CA ALA A 111 -20.22 0.00 29.22
C ALA A 111 -19.44 0.99 28.36
N ARG A 112 -18.89 1.99 29.04
CA ARG A 112 -18.06 3.02 28.41
C ARG A 112 -16.87 2.39 27.71
N VAL A 113 -16.57 2.88 26.51
CA VAL A 113 -15.34 2.54 25.79
C VAL A 113 -14.15 3.12 26.56
N LEU A 114 -13.15 2.31 26.85
CA LEU A 114 -11.91 2.71 27.51
C LEU A 114 -10.79 2.87 26.49
N LYS A 115 -9.75 3.61 26.86
CA LYS A 115 -8.57 3.78 25.99
C LYS A 115 -7.89 2.43 25.66
N SER A 116 -7.97 1.47 26.58
CA SER A 116 -7.50 0.09 26.39
C SER A 116 -8.30 -0.71 25.36
N ASP A 117 -9.51 -0.27 25.04
CA ASP A 117 -10.40 -0.95 24.08
C ASP A 117 -10.10 -0.52 22.63
N LEU A 118 -9.26 0.50 22.43
CA LEU A 118 -8.83 0.99 21.13
C LEU A 118 -7.37 0.58 20.85
N PRO A 119 -7.04 0.23 19.60
CA PRO A 119 -5.70 -0.16 19.20
C PRO A 119 -4.80 1.07 18.98
N PHE A 120 -4.55 1.84 20.04
CA PHE A 120 -3.62 2.98 19.96
C PHE A 120 -2.22 2.47 19.60
N PRO A 121 -1.61 2.99 18.51
CA PRO A 121 -0.30 2.54 18.11
C PRO A 121 0.75 3.01 19.13
N THR A 122 1.73 2.15 19.39
CA THR A 122 2.86 2.41 20.28
C THR A 122 4.15 2.53 19.48
N ASN A 123 5.26 2.90 20.15
CA ASN A 123 6.58 2.91 19.50
C ASN A 123 7.04 1.52 19.01
N ARG A 124 6.42 0.44 19.50
CA ARG A 124 6.69 -0.93 19.07
C ARG A 124 5.78 -1.39 17.91
N THR A 125 4.76 -0.62 17.57
CA THR A 125 3.85 -0.95 16.48
C THR A 125 4.59 -0.83 15.15
N THR A 126 4.65 -1.94 14.42
CA THR A 126 5.29 -2.05 13.11
C THR A 126 4.30 -2.36 12.00
N SER A 127 3.08 -2.82 12.31
CA SER A 127 2.03 -3.06 11.32
C SER A 127 0.82 -2.18 11.62
N PHE A 128 0.30 -1.54 10.58
CA PHE A 128 -0.82 -0.62 10.66
C PHE A 128 -1.92 -1.10 9.70
N PRO A 129 -3.16 -1.29 10.18
CA PRO A 129 -4.28 -1.55 9.30
C PRO A 129 -4.53 -0.32 8.43
N ALA A 130 -4.85 -0.56 7.17
CA ALA A 130 -5.07 0.47 6.17
C ALA A 130 -6.35 0.13 5.40
N GLY A 131 -7.52 0.28 6.04
CA GLY A 131 -8.80 -0.15 5.47
C GLY A 131 -8.82 -1.65 5.16
N GLU A 132 -8.85 -2.00 3.88
CA GLU A 132 -8.76 -3.39 3.39
C GLU A 132 -7.33 -3.85 3.09
N GLY A 133 -6.33 -3.15 3.63
CA GLY A 133 -4.93 -3.50 3.48
C GLY A 133 -4.13 -3.30 4.75
N SER A 134 -2.80 -3.36 4.61
CA SER A 134 -1.87 -3.12 5.70
C SER A 134 -0.58 -2.47 5.22
N VAL A 135 0.00 -1.64 6.09
CA VAL A 135 1.37 -1.12 5.97
C VAL A 135 2.21 -1.75 7.07
N SER A 136 3.22 -2.55 6.72
CA SER A 136 4.08 -3.24 7.69
C SER A 136 5.55 -2.83 7.52
N PHE A 137 6.20 -2.48 8.62
CA PHE A 137 7.56 -1.95 8.68
C PHE A 137 8.51 -2.98 9.28
N ASP A 138 9.50 -3.43 8.51
CA ASP A 138 10.61 -4.24 9.00
C ASP A 138 11.86 -3.37 9.22
N LYS A 139 12.25 -3.23 10.48
CA LYS A 139 13.39 -2.40 10.88
C LYS A 139 14.73 -3.01 10.46
N GLU A 140 14.84 -4.34 10.40
CA GLU A 140 16.11 -5.02 10.13
C GLU A 140 16.54 -4.78 8.68
N SER A 141 15.60 -4.92 7.76
CA SER A 141 15.83 -4.70 6.33
C SER A 141 15.53 -3.28 5.84
N SER A 142 15.03 -2.40 6.71
CA SER A 142 14.47 -1.09 6.32
C SER A 142 13.39 -1.19 5.23
N THR A 143 12.68 -2.32 5.20
CA THR A 143 11.66 -2.62 4.18
C THR A 143 10.28 -2.27 4.71
N VAL A 144 9.47 -1.68 3.85
CA VAL A 144 8.03 -1.50 4.08
C VAL A 144 7.27 -2.39 3.12
N ARG A 145 6.33 -3.16 3.67
CA ARG A 145 5.41 -4.01 2.93
C ARG A 145 4.05 -3.34 2.85
N TRP A 146 3.55 -3.22 1.62
CA TRP A 146 2.18 -2.86 1.32
C TRP A 146 1.44 -4.12 0.88
N SER A 147 0.23 -4.33 1.39
CA SER A 147 -0.65 -5.38 0.91
C SER A 147 -2.11 -4.96 1.03
N THR A 148 -2.94 -5.42 0.11
CA THR A 148 -4.40 -5.28 0.16
C THR A 148 -5.04 -6.65 0.03
N SER A 149 -6.24 -6.82 0.57
CA SER A 149 -7.05 -8.02 0.40
C SER A 149 -7.58 -8.12 -1.03
N GLU A 150 -8.03 -9.32 -1.43
CA GLU A 150 -8.73 -9.55 -2.69
C GLU A 150 -10.21 -9.23 -2.52
N ASN A 151 -10.60 -8.00 -2.84
CA ASN A 151 -11.99 -7.58 -2.75
C ASN A 151 -12.26 -6.40 -3.69
N ARG A 152 -13.53 -6.10 -3.96
CA ARG A 152 -13.93 -5.01 -4.86
C ARG A 152 -13.60 -3.65 -4.27
N GLY A 153 -12.65 -2.94 -4.85
CA GLY A 153 -12.23 -1.62 -4.38
C GLY A 153 -11.38 -1.69 -3.10
N ALA A 154 -10.78 -2.86 -2.82
CA ALA A 154 -9.91 -3.04 -1.67
C ALA A 154 -8.72 -2.09 -1.74
N THR A 155 -8.11 -1.95 -2.92
CA THR A 155 -6.99 -1.03 -3.12
C THR A 155 -7.39 0.40 -2.90
N GLU A 156 -8.50 0.84 -3.49
CA GLU A 156 -8.98 2.21 -3.34
C GLU A 156 -9.25 2.54 -1.87
N ARG A 157 -9.98 1.67 -1.17
CA ARG A 157 -10.25 1.84 0.27
C ARG A 157 -8.97 1.81 1.10
N ALA A 158 -8.00 0.97 0.74
CA ALA A 158 -6.74 0.89 1.45
C ALA A 158 -5.89 2.15 1.27
N HIS A 159 -5.78 2.68 0.05
CA HIS A 159 -5.12 3.96 -0.22
C HIS A 159 -5.84 5.13 0.45
N ALA A 160 -7.17 5.10 0.49
CA ALA A 160 -8.01 6.12 1.11
C ALA A 160 -8.07 6.02 2.64
N SER A 161 -7.48 4.99 3.25
CA SER A 161 -7.42 4.85 4.72
C SER A 161 -6.43 5.83 5.36
N VAL A 162 -6.58 6.09 6.65
CA VAL A 162 -5.69 6.99 7.40
C VAL A 162 -4.22 6.57 7.27
N ALA A 163 -3.94 5.28 7.45
CA ALA A 163 -2.58 4.75 7.39
C ALA A 163 -2.04 4.74 5.95
N GLY A 164 -2.85 4.32 4.98
CA GLY A 164 -2.47 4.28 3.56
C GLY A 164 -2.17 5.66 3.01
N SER A 165 -3.06 6.63 3.22
CA SER A 165 -2.86 8.01 2.77
C SER A 165 -1.62 8.63 3.40
N ALA A 166 -1.42 8.50 4.72
CA ALA A 166 -0.24 9.03 5.38
C ALA A 166 1.06 8.37 4.88
N PHE A 167 1.02 7.08 4.55
CA PHE A 167 2.14 6.34 3.98
C PHE A 167 2.51 6.86 2.59
N PHE A 168 1.56 6.88 1.66
CA PHE A 168 1.82 7.31 0.28
C PHE A 168 2.16 8.80 0.17
N ASP A 169 1.52 9.66 0.96
CA ASP A 169 1.87 11.08 1.04
C ASP A 169 3.32 11.29 1.51
N ARG A 170 3.76 10.48 2.48
CA ARG A 170 5.13 10.56 3.00
C ARG A 170 6.15 9.96 2.02
N LEU A 171 5.79 8.91 1.29
CA LEU A 171 6.64 8.32 0.24
C LEU A 171 7.02 9.34 -0.86
N GLN A 172 6.09 10.23 -1.24
CA GLN A 172 6.36 11.28 -2.23
C GLN A 172 7.48 12.25 -1.82
N ARG A 173 7.80 12.32 -0.54
CA ARG A 173 8.78 13.26 0.03
C ARG A 173 10.11 12.59 0.40
N VAL A 174 10.22 11.28 0.22
CA VAL A 174 11.43 10.51 0.53
C VAL A 174 12.57 10.97 -0.40
N LYS A 175 13.72 11.25 0.20
CA LYS A 175 14.97 11.46 -0.54
C LYS A 175 15.66 10.12 -0.76
N TRP A 176 15.58 9.61 -1.99
CA TRP A 176 16.01 8.26 -2.29
C TRP A 176 17.53 8.15 -2.45
N THR A 177 18.12 7.12 -1.84
CA THR A 177 19.55 6.79 -2.02
C THR A 177 19.69 5.65 -3.03
N ARG A 178 20.93 5.41 -3.48
CA ARG A 178 21.23 4.21 -4.27
C ARG A 178 20.78 2.94 -3.52
N HIS A 179 20.32 1.93 -4.25
CA HIS A 179 19.82 0.66 -3.69
C HIS A 179 18.60 0.78 -2.77
N THR A 180 17.79 1.82 -2.94
CA THR A 180 16.49 1.97 -2.26
C THR A 180 15.38 2.15 -3.27
N GLY A 181 14.14 1.99 -2.83
CA GLY A 181 12.96 1.96 -3.69
C GLY A 181 12.30 0.59 -3.70
N GLY A 182 11.42 0.38 -4.68
CA GLY A 182 10.69 -0.87 -4.82
C GLY A 182 9.54 -0.75 -5.81
N VAL A 183 8.78 -1.82 -5.93
CA VAL A 183 7.62 -1.90 -6.82
C VAL A 183 6.42 -2.41 -6.06
N ILE A 184 5.26 -1.81 -6.34
CA ILE A 184 3.96 -2.33 -5.93
C ILE A 184 3.33 -2.96 -7.15
N MET A 185 3.21 -4.28 -7.09
CA MET A 185 2.53 -5.11 -8.06
C MET A 185 1.07 -5.26 -7.66
N GLY A 186 0.23 -5.67 -8.60
CA GLY A 186 -1.17 -5.91 -8.32
C GLY A 186 -1.81 -6.74 -9.41
N ASN A 187 -2.98 -7.27 -9.09
CA ASN A 187 -3.76 -8.09 -10.00
C ASN A 187 -5.23 -7.70 -9.95
N ASN A 188 -5.99 -8.14 -10.95
CA ASN A 188 -7.44 -7.99 -10.98
C ASN A 188 -8.10 -9.23 -11.57
N GLU A 189 -9.43 -9.28 -11.47
CA GLU A 189 -10.29 -10.37 -11.98
C GLU A 189 -9.93 -10.79 -13.40
N TYR A 190 -9.80 -9.82 -14.31
CA TYR A 190 -9.55 -10.10 -15.72
C TYR A 190 -8.16 -10.65 -16.00
N ALA A 191 -7.14 -10.09 -15.36
CA ALA A 191 -5.77 -10.54 -15.55
C ALA A 191 -5.60 -11.99 -15.07
N ALA A 192 -6.24 -12.38 -13.96
CA ALA A 192 -6.23 -13.76 -13.51
C ALA A 192 -6.93 -14.71 -14.49
N ASP A 193 -8.12 -14.34 -15.00
CA ASP A 193 -8.89 -15.16 -15.95
C ASP A 193 -8.17 -15.31 -17.30
N GLU A 194 -7.43 -14.28 -17.73
CA GLU A 194 -6.60 -14.30 -18.94
C GLU A 194 -5.23 -14.98 -18.73
N GLY A 195 -4.93 -15.44 -17.51
CA GLY A 195 -3.63 -16.01 -17.15
C GLY A 195 -2.48 -15.01 -17.20
N GLN A 196 -2.79 -13.71 -17.16
CA GLN A 196 -1.80 -12.65 -17.01
C GLN A 196 -1.26 -12.63 -15.57
N GLY A 197 0.05 -12.55 -15.44
CA GLY A 197 0.69 -12.37 -14.13
C GLY A 197 0.40 -10.98 -13.53
N PRO A 198 0.77 -10.77 -12.25
CA PRO A 198 0.67 -9.45 -11.63
C PRO A 198 1.38 -8.38 -12.45
N SER A 199 0.76 -7.21 -12.55
CA SER A 199 1.33 -6.06 -13.26
C SER A 199 1.81 -4.99 -12.28
N CYS A 200 2.81 -4.19 -12.68
CA CYS A 200 3.29 -3.11 -11.85
C CYS A 200 2.29 -1.94 -11.86
N HIS A 201 1.75 -1.60 -10.68
CA HIS A 201 0.89 -0.42 -10.51
C HIS A 201 1.72 0.84 -10.36
N VAL A 202 2.74 0.79 -9.50
CA VAL A 202 3.60 1.94 -9.19
C VAL A 202 4.98 1.46 -8.73
N ALA A 203 6.01 2.21 -9.14
CA ALA A 203 7.38 1.97 -8.71
C ALA A 203 7.98 3.23 -8.06
N TYR A 204 8.88 3.04 -7.11
CA TYR A 204 9.47 4.12 -6.31
C TYR A 204 11.00 4.02 -6.27
N GLY A 205 11.66 5.17 -6.28
CA GLY A 205 13.11 5.30 -6.11
C GLY A 205 13.96 4.59 -7.18
N PRO A 206 15.29 4.54 -6.99
CA PRO A 206 16.21 3.94 -7.94
C PRO A 206 15.96 2.46 -8.26
N ILE A 207 15.57 1.64 -7.28
CA ILE A 207 15.19 0.24 -7.53
C ILE A 207 13.96 0.19 -8.45
N GLY A 208 12.93 0.97 -8.15
CA GLY A 208 11.73 1.03 -8.98
C GLY A 208 12.01 1.53 -10.40
N ALA A 209 12.89 2.52 -10.55
CA ALA A 209 13.31 3.03 -11.85
C ALA A 209 14.10 2.02 -12.68
N ALA A 210 14.90 1.16 -12.02
CA ALA A 210 15.66 0.11 -12.70
C ALA A 210 14.76 -1.07 -13.11
N THR A 211 13.79 -1.44 -12.28
CA THR A 211 12.89 -2.58 -12.54
C THR A 211 11.75 -2.22 -13.49
N GLU A 212 11.04 -1.11 -13.22
CA GLU A 212 9.82 -0.70 -13.92
C GLU A 212 9.83 0.81 -14.22
N PRO A 213 10.74 1.31 -15.07
CA PRO A 213 10.90 2.75 -15.33
C PRO A 213 9.61 3.41 -15.86
N SER A 214 8.81 2.66 -16.61
CA SER A 214 7.54 3.15 -17.16
C SER A 214 6.47 3.41 -16.09
N ARG A 215 6.55 2.75 -14.93
CA ARG A 215 5.63 2.90 -13.79
C ARG A 215 6.26 3.63 -12.60
N CYS A 216 7.53 4.00 -12.71
CA CYS A 216 8.23 4.72 -11.65
C CYS A 216 7.75 6.16 -11.54
N GLN A 217 7.43 6.57 -10.31
CA GLN A 217 7.12 7.95 -9.97
C GLN A 217 8.37 8.81 -10.04
N GLU A 218 8.22 10.09 -10.38
CA GLU A 218 9.30 11.05 -10.23
C GLU A 218 9.74 11.12 -8.77
N TYR A 219 11.04 11.31 -8.54
CA TYR A 219 11.56 11.30 -7.19
C TYR A 219 12.76 12.24 -7.02
N THR A 220 13.06 12.58 -5.77
CA THR A 220 14.26 13.35 -5.43
C THR A 220 15.33 12.40 -4.91
N ASP A 221 16.54 12.48 -5.45
CA ASP A 221 17.68 11.70 -4.96
C ASP A 221 18.24 12.26 -3.65
N SER A 222 19.18 11.56 -3.03
CA SER A 222 19.83 11.98 -1.78
C SER A 222 20.67 13.25 -1.90
N LYS A 223 21.00 13.68 -3.13
CA LYS A 223 21.72 14.92 -3.44
C LYS A 223 20.77 16.10 -3.70
N GLY A 224 19.46 15.86 -3.71
CA GLY A 224 18.44 16.88 -3.98
C GLY A 224 18.12 17.06 -5.47
N ASN A 225 18.66 16.23 -6.36
CA ASN A 225 18.30 16.28 -7.77
C ASN A 225 16.95 15.60 -7.98
N ARG A 226 16.08 16.22 -8.77
CA ARG A 226 14.81 15.62 -9.18
C ARG A 226 15.03 14.75 -10.41
N VAL A 227 14.72 13.47 -10.29
CA VAL A 227 14.63 12.53 -11.42
C VAL A 227 13.25 12.68 -12.04
N THR A 228 13.23 13.21 -13.27
CA THR A 228 11.99 13.54 -13.98
C THR A 228 11.50 12.37 -14.83
N ARG A 229 10.29 12.48 -15.37
CA ARG A 229 9.78 11.50 -16.33
C ARG A 229 10.67 11.34 -17.56
N GLY A 230 11.30 12.42 -18.03
CA GLY A 230 12.24 12.37 -19.16
C GLY A 230 13.48 11.52 -18.85
N ASP A 231 14.01 11.61 -17.63
CA ASP A 231 15.13 10.79 -17.18
C ASP A 231 14.75 9.30 -17.12
N LEU A 232 13.56 8.99 -16.61
CA LEU A 232 13.03 7.62 -16.54
C LEU A 232 12.83 7.01 -17.94
N THR A 233 12.31 7.78 -18.90
CA THR A 233 12.17 7.34 -20.29
C THR A 233 13.54 7.06 -20.92
N ARG A 234 14.55 7.87 -20.62
CA ARG A 234 15.93 7.61 -21.08
C ARG A 234 16.49 6.32 -20.47
N ILE A 235 16.31 6.10 -19.16
CA ILE A 235 16.71 4.84 -18.49
C ILE A 235 16.02 3.64 -19.16
N GLN A 236 14.72 3.75 -19.46
CA GLN A 236 13.97 2.70 -20.17
C GLN A 236 14.57 2.39 -21.55
N GLN A 237 14.89 3.44 -22.33
CA GLN A 237 15.49 3.26 -23.65
C GLN A 237 16.86 2.57 -23.57
N GLU A 238 17.68 2.97 -22.60
CA GLU A 238 19.00 2.35 -22.35
C GLU A 238 18.87 0.87 -21.97
N LEU A 239 17.88 0.51 -21.15
CA LEU A 239 17.59 -0.89 -20.79
C LEU A 239 17.16 -1.71 -22.01
N TRP A 240 16.28 -1.18 -22.85
CA TRP A 240 15.88 -1.83 -24.11
C TRP A 240 17.05 -2.01 -25.08
N ASP A 241 17.92 -1.01 -25.21
CA ASP A 241 19.11 -1.10 -26.05
C ASP A 241 20.10 -2.15 -25.52
N ALA A 242 20.30 -2.22 -24.20
CA ALA A 242 21.13 -3.22 -23.55
C ALA A 242 20.57 -4.64 -23.76
N GLN A 243 19.25 -4.83 -23.59
CA GLN A 243 18.59 -6.12 -23.79
C GLN A 243 18.68 -6.58 -25.24
N ARG A 244 18.45 -5.70 -26.22
CA ARG A 244 18.62 -6.02 -27.66
C ARG A 244 20.06 -6.40 -27.98
N LYS A 245 21.04 -5.68 -27.43
CA LYS A 245 22.46 -6.03 -27.57
C LYS A 245 22.77 -7.40 -26.97
N LEU A 246 22.22 -7.73 -25.80
CA LEU A 246 22.40 -9.05 -25.19
C LEU A 246 21.79 -10.16 -26.04
N GLN A 247 20.54 -9.99 -26.50
CA GLN A 247 19.85 -10.96 -27.36
C GLN A 247 20.61 -11.19 -28.68
N SER A 248 21.09 -10.13 -29.33
CA SER A 248 21.90 -10.27 -30.55
C SER A 248 23.22 -11.02 -30.32
N ARG A 249 23.88 -10.81 -29.17
CA ARG A 249 25.08 -11.58 -28.78
C ARG A 249 24.76 -13.05 -28.56
N MET A 250 23.66 -13.36 -27.86
CA MET A 250 23.21 -14.74 -27.63
C MET A 250 22.84 -15.43 -28.95
N ALA A 251 22.09 -14.76 -29.83
CA ALA A 251 21.75 -15.28 -31.15
C ALA A 251 22.99 -15.57 -32.00
N LYS A 252 23.99 -14.68 -31.97
CA LYS A 252 25.27 -14.88 -32.66
C LYS A 252 26.06 -16.08 -32.09
N ALA A 253 26.06 -16.25 -30.77
CA ALA A 253 26.72 -17.38 -30.11
C ALA A 253 26.05 -18.72 -30.47
N VAL A 254 24.71 -18.78 -30.47
CA VAL A 254 23.94 -19.99 -30.84
C VAL A 254 24.13 -20.31 -32.32
N GLY A 255 24.06 -19.31 -33.21
CA GLY A 255 24.28 -19.50 -34.64
C GLY A 255 25.71 -19.95 -34.99
N GLY A 256 26.71 -19.51 -34.23
CA GLY A 256 28.10 -19.95 -34.37
C GLY A 256 28.32 -21.41 -33.95
N ALA A 257 27.63 -21.87 -32.90
CA ALA A 257 27.71 -23.26 -32.44
C ALA A 257 27.05 -24.26 -33.41
N GLY A 258 25.98 -23.85 -34.11
CA GLY A 258 25.26 -24.73 -35.04
C GLY A 258 25.90 -24.92 -36.42
N ARG A 259 26.87 -24.09 -36.80
CA ARG A 259 27.44 -24.10 -38.17
C ARG A 259 28.81 -24.79 -38.29
N GLY A 260 29.33 -25.33 -37.18
CA GLY A 260 30.64 -25.97 -37.11
C GLY A 260 30.58 -27.47 -36.80
N LYS A 261 30.68 -28.29 -37.85
CA LYS A 261 31.12 -29.71 -37.85
C LYS A 261 30.17 -30.74 -37.22
N THR A 262 29.41 -31.39 -38.09
CA THR A 262 29.18 -32.84 -38.03
C THR A 262 30.52 -33.57 -38.08
N THR A 263 31.26 -33.62 -36.97
CA THR A 263 32.23 -34.67 -36.72
C THR A 263 31.70 -35.50 -35.57
N ALA A 264 31.07 -36.61 -35.95
CA ALA A 264 30.67 -37.67 -35.06
C ALA A 264 31.91 -38.22 -34.33
N ALA A 265 32.12 -37.83 -33.07
CA ALA A 265 32.91 -38.59 -32.11
C ALA A 265 32.68 -38.06 -30.70
N SER A 266 32.04 -38.90 -29.88
CA SER A 266 32.13 -39.00 -28.42
C SER A 266 32.66 -37.79 -27.63
N ASN A 267 31.81 -37.19 -26.79
CA ASN A 267 32.16 -37.08 -25.37
C ASN A 267 30.92 -36.83 -24.51
N ARG A 268 30.65 -37.85 -23.69
CA ARG A 268 29.57 -37.97 -22.72
C ARG A 268 30.17 -37.54 -21.39
N GLY A 269 30.01 -36.27 -20.99
CA GLY A 269 30.47 -35.83 -19.68
C GLY A 269 30.41 -34.32 -19.45
N SER A 270 29.68 -33.92 -18.41
CA SER A 270 29.68 -32.60 -17.75
C SER A 270 28.93 -31.45 -18.45
N PHE A 271 27.61 -31.45 -18.28
CA PHE A 271 26.85 -30.19 -18.23
C PHE A 271 27.01 -29.60 -16.82
N ALA A 272 27.98 -28.71 -16.66
CA ALA A 272 28.07 -27.85 -15.48
C ALA A 272 27.16 -26.64 -15.68
N SER A 273 26.29 -26.39 -14.71
CA SER A 273 25.30 -25.32 -14.64
C SER A 273 25.95 -23.93 -14.76
N TYR A 274 25.67 -23.21 -15.84
CA TYR A 274 25.95 -21.78 -15.93
C TYR A 274 24.92 -21.01 -15.09
N GLN A 275 25.35 -20.51 -13.93
CA GLN A 275 24.58 -19.53 -13.16
C GLN A 275 24.66 -18.15 -13.85
N HIS A 276 23.51 -17.50 -14.00
CA HIS A 276 23.38 -16.17 -14.57
C HIS A 276 24.12 -15.13 -13.72
N ALA A 277 25.08 -14.43 -14.31
CA ALA A 277 25.70 -13.26 -13.72
C ALA A 277 24.79 -12.03 -13.90
N GLU A 278 24.39 -11.40 -12.80
CA GLU A 278 23.63 -10.15 -12.83
C GLU A 278 24.48 -9.00 -13.41
N PRO A 279 23.92 -8.15 -14.29
CA PRO A 279 24.61 -6.98 -14.81
C PRO A 279 24.84 -5.96 -13.69
N THR A 280 26.12 -5.66 -13.43
CA THR A 280 26.54 -4.62 -12.48
C THR A 280 26.38 -3.24 -13.11
N PHE A 281 25.35 -2.49 -12.71
CA PHE A 281 25.17 -1.09 -13.10
C PHE A 281 25.95 -0.14 -12.18
N ARG A 282 26.75 0.74 -12.78
CA ARG A 282 27.29 1.95 -12.12
C ARG A 282 26.23 3.05 -12.21
N LEU A 283 25.34 3.10 -11.21
CA LEU A 283 24.47 4.25 -10.89
C LEU A 283 25.18 5.20 -9.92
#